data_AF-A0A7W2LSS3-F1
#
_entry.id   AF-A0A7W2LSS3-F1
#
_cell.length_a   1.000
_cell.length_b   1.000
_cell.length_c   1.000
_cell.angle_alpha   90.00
_cell.angle_beta   90.00
_cell.angle_gamma   90.00
#
_symmetry.space_group_name_H-M   'P 1'
#
loop_
_entity.id
_entity.type
_entity.pdbx_description
1 polymer ?
#
loop_
_entity_poly.entity_id
_entity_poly.type
_entity_poly.pdbx_seq_one_letter_code
_entity_poly.pdbx_strand_id
1 'polypeptide(L)'
;MNLNALAQHVDAGEIEELEVLSLEGGFYVLRAITATGPVTLSDAQGQPVRLRSTTELRDLLADMAEVPCVLVQQSVHDEMCGQRDGPIVPLRVPITLASQW
;
A
#
# COMPACT_ATOMS: atom_id res chain seq x y z
N MET A 1 -10.46 6.78 0.10
CA MET A 1 -10.24 7.98 0.95
C MET A 1 -9.24 8.90 0.27
N ASN A 2 -9.25 10.21 0.51
CA ASN A 2 -8.22 11.12 -0.02
C ASN A 2 -7.04 11.27 0.95
N LEU A 3 -5.99 12.01 0.56
CA LEU A 3 -4.77 12.16 1.36
C LEU A 3 -5.00 12.85 2.71
N ASN A 4 -5.85 13.88 2.75
CA ASN A 4 -6.15 14.60 3.99
C ASN A 4 -6.89 13.69 4.99
N ALA A 5 -7.90 12.96 4.51
CA ALA A 5 -8.59 11.97 5.33
C ALA A 5 -7.63 10.89 5.84
N LEU A 6 -6.72 10.41 4.98
CA LEU A 6 -5.69 9.44 5.39
C LEU A 6 -4.83 9.98 6.54
N ALA A 7 -4.32 11.22 6.42
CA ALA A 7 -3.52 11.85 7.48
C ALA A 7 -4.31 11.94 8.81
N GLN A 8 -5.58 12.36 8.75
CA GLN A 8 -6.46 12.43 9.93
C GLN A 8 -6.64 11.06 10.60
N HIS A 9 -6.86 10.00 9.82
CA HIS A 9 -6.99 8.64 10.35
C HIS A 9 -5.68 8.10 10.94
N VAL A 10 -4.53 8.47 10.36
CA VAL A 10 -3.21 8.11 10.89
C VAL A 10 -2.98 8.82 12.22
N ASP A 11 -3.23 10.13 12.30
CA ASP A 11 -3.07 10.91 13.54
C ASP A 11 -4.03 10.43 14.65
N ALA A 12 -5.21 9.93 14.27
CA ALA A 12 -6.17 9.33 15.20
C ALA A 12 -5.81 7.90 15.64
N GLY A 13 -4.79 7.26 15.04
CA GLY A 13 -4.41 5.87 15.33
C GLY A 13 -5.41 4.84 14.79
N GLU A 14 -6.22 5.20 13.80
CA GLU A 14 -7.19 4.32 13.12
C GLU A 14 -6.56 3.56 11.93
N ILE A 15 -5.34 4.00 11.59
CA ILE A 15 -4.23 3.41 10.85
C ILE A 15 -3.62 2.07 11.32
N GLU A 16 -4.09 0.87 10.96
CA GLU A 16 -3.36 -0.36 11.35
C GLU A 16 -2.04 -0.52 10.58
N GLU A 17 -2.12 -0.38 9.26
CA GLU A 17 -0.99 -0.53 8.34
C GLU A 17 -1.33 0.14 7.00
N LEU A 18 -0.31 0.64 6.31
CA LEU A 18 -0.40 1.02 4.90
C LEU A 18 0.08 -0.13 4.01
N GLU A 19 -0.70 -0.44 2.99
CA GLU A 19 -0.33 -1.40 1.97
C GLU A 19 -0.11 -0.70 0.62
N VAL A 20 1.08 -0.88 0.07
CA VAL A 20 1.42 -0.47 -1.28
C VAL A 20 1.22 -1.67 -2.18
N LEU A 21 0.10 -1.73 -2.88
CA LEU A 21 -0.23 -2.85 -3.74
C LEU A 21 0.48 -2.68 -5.09
N SER A 22 1.37 -3.62 -5.43
CA SER A 22 1.97 -3.72 -6.77
C SER A 22 0.98 -4.38 -7.71
N LEU A 23 0.62 -3.68 -8.79
CA LEU A 23 -0.36 -4.12 -9.78
C LEU A 23 0.28 -4.37 -11.14
N GLU A 24 -0.36 -5.24 -11.92
CA GLU A 24 -0.04 -5.43 -13.32
C GLU A 24 -0.10 -4.09 -14.07
N GLY A 25 0.87 -3.87 -14.96
CA GLY A 25 1.08 -2.57 -15.61
C GLY A 25 2.12 -1.67 -14.94
N GLY A 26 2.79 -2.14 -13.87
CA GLY A 26 4.00 -1.51 -13.34
C GLY A 26 3.74 -0.24 -12.52
N PHE A 27 2.61 -0.18 -11.82
CA PHE A 27 2.28 0.90 -10.91
C PHE A 27 1.80 0.35 -9.58
N TYR A 28 1.76 1.22 -8.58
CA TYR A 28 1.33 0.92 -7.24
C TYR A 28 0.08 1.71 -6.87
N VAL A 29 -0.72 1.14 -5.97
CA VAL A 29 -1.86 1.82 -5.33
C VAL A 29 -1.70 1.71 -3.83
N LEU A 30 -1.94 2.82 -3.12
CA LEU A 30 -1.91 2.85 -1.67
C LEU A 30 -3.27 2.47 -1.08
N ARG A 31 -3.28 1.60 -0.07
CA ARG A 31 -4.45 1.30 0.75
C ARG A 31 -4.11 1.51 2.22
N ALA A 32 -5.08 1.97 2.97
CA ALA A 32 -5.01 1.98 4.43
C ALA A 32 -5.83 0.82 4.97
N ILE A 33 -5.24 0.03 5.87
CA ILE A 33 -5.92 -1.03 6.59
C ILE A 33 -6.61 -0.40 7.80
N THR A 34 -7.94 -0.43 7.78
CA THR A 34 -8.79 0.07 8.87
C THR A 34 -9.48 -1.11 9.55
N ALA A 35 -10.09 -0.87 10.71
CA ALA A 35 -10.94 -1.85 11.40
C ALA A 35 -12.10 -2.40 10.52
N THR A 36 -12.49 -1.68 9.47
CA THR A 36 -13.57 -2.09 8.53
C THR A 36 -13.03 -2.74 7.25
N GLY A 37 -11.71 -2.85 7.12
CA GLY A 37 -11.02 -3.40 5.95
C GLY A 37 -10.19 -2.38 5.18
N PRO A 38 -9.65 -2.78 4.02
CA PRO A 38 -8.76 -1.93 3.22
C PRO A 38 -9.55 -0.82 2.51
N VAL A 39 -9.04 0.41 2.60
CA VAL A 39 -9.59 1.57 1.91
C VAL A 39 -8.52 2.18 1.01
N THR A 40 -8.79 2.25 -0.29
CA THR A 40 -7.86 2.78 -1.30
C THR A 40 -7.71 4.30 -1.20
N LEU A 41 -6.48 4.80 -1.38
CA LEU A 41 -6.21 6.21 -1.59
C LEU A 41 -6.71 6.64 -2.97
N SER A 42 -7.53 7.69 -3.01
CA SER A 42 -8.16 8.22 -4.21
C SER A 42 -7.82 9.69 -4.41
N ASP A 43 -7.75 10.11 -5.67
CA ASP A 43 -7.63 11.51 -6.08
C ASP A 43 -8.95 12.28 -5.90
N ALA A 44 -8.95 13.55 -6.32
CA ALA A 44 -10.12 14.42 -6.24
C ALA A 44 -11.30 13.97 -7.13
N GLN A 45 -11.04 13.10 -8.11
CA GLN A 45 -12.05 12.50 -8.99
C GLN A 45 -12.52 11.13 -8.48
N GLY A 46 -12.04 10.70 -7.31
CA GLY A 46 -12.36 9.41 -6.71
C GLY A 46 -11.64 8.23 -7.36
N GLN A 47 -10.66 8.48 -8.24
CA GLN A 47 -9.87 7.41 -8.88
C GLN A 47 -8.69 7.02 -8.00
N PRO A 48 -8.26 5.74 -8.00
CA PRO A 48 -7.07 5.34 -7.26
C PRO A 48 -5.84 6.14 -7.66
N VAL A 49 -5.12 6.67 -6.67
CA VAL A 49 -3.82 7.33 -6.92
C VAL A 49 -2.82 6.27 -7.40
N ARG A 50 -2.28 6.47 -8.60
CA ARG A 50 -1.27 5.58 -9.20
C ARG A 50 0.12 6.11 -8.93
N LEU A 51 0.90 5.35 -8.18
CA LEU A 51 2.29 5.64 -7.88
C LEU A 51 3.21 4.83 -8.80
N ARG A 52 4.35 5.38 -9.16
CA ARG A 52 5.34 4.77 -10.07
C ARG A 52 6.54 4.19 -9.32
N SER A 53 6.74 4.59 -8.07
CA SER A 53 7.87 4.14 -7.26
C SER A 53 7.59 4.29 -5.77
N THR A 54 8.41 3.62 -4.95
CA THR A 54 8.43 3.85 -3.50
C THR A 54 9.00 5.21 -3.13
N THR A 55 9.74 5.88 -4.02
CA THR A 55 10.21 7.25 -3.78
C THR A 55 9.05 8.23 -3.85
N GLU A 56 8.22 8.15 -4.89
CA GLU A 56 7.01 8.96 -5.02
C GLU A 56 6.03 8.73 -3.86
N LEU A 57 5.95 7.49 -3.35
CA LEU A 57 5.22 7.19 -2.12
C LEU A 57 5.76 7.97 -0.91
N ARG A 58 7.07 7.98 -0.71
CA ARG A 58 7.69 8.71 0.42
C ARG A 58 7.45 10.21 0.30
N ASP A 59 7.58 10.76 -0.91
CA ASP A 59 7.30 12.18 -1.16
C ASP A 59 5.83 12.51 -0.87
N LEU A 60 4.90 11.64 -1.29
CA LEU A 60 3.47 11.80 -1.03
C LEU A 60 3.12 11.78 0.47
N LEU A 61 3.85 11.00 1.26
CA LEU A 61 3.60 10.78 2.69
C LEU A 61 4.57 11.54 3.60
N ALA A 62 5.38 12.45 3.06
CA ALA A 62 6.49 13.08 3.78
C ALA A 62 6.06 13.83 5.07
N ASP A 63 4.87 14.43 5.05
CA ASP A 63 4.31 15.19 6.18
C ASP A 63 3.40 14.34 7.09
N MET A 64 3.31 13.03 6.86
CA MET A 64 2.45 12.12 7.61
C MET A 64 3.19 11.54 8.81
N ALA A 65 2.48 11.32 9.92
CA ALA A 65 3.04 10.57 11.05
C ALA A 65 3.42 9.14 10.63
N GLU A 66 4.39 8.56 11.36
CA GLU A 66 4.87 7.21 11.06
C GLU A 66 3.77 6.17 11.26
N VAL A 67 3.63 5.29 10.26
CA VAL A 67 2.71 4.15 10.27
C VAL A 67 3.40 2.97 9.59
N PRO A 68 3.19 1.72 10.06
CA PRO A 68 3.72 0.55 9.40
C PRO A 68 3.31 0.53 7.91
N CYS A 69 4.26 0.26 7.03
CA CYS A 69 4.01 0.24 5.60
C CYS A 69 4.64 -0.99 4.94
N VAL A 70 3.88 -1.68 4.11
CA VAL A 70 4.32 -2.89 3.41
C VAL A 70 4.04 -2.79 1.92
N LEU A 71 5.00 -3.24 1.12
CA LEU A 71 4.79 -3.55 -0.29
C LEU A 71 4.14 -4.93 -0.41
N VAL A 72 2.96 -4.97 -1.02
CA VAL A 72 2.21 -6.21 -1.27
C VAL A 72 2.27 -6.54 -2.75
N GLN A 73 2.87 -7.68 -3.09
CA GLN A 73 2.91 -8.20 -4.45
C GLN A 73 2.10 -9.49 -4.53
N GLN A 74 1.11 -9.52 -5.41
CA GLN A 74 0.36 -10.74 -5.69
C GLN A 74 1.31 -11.76 -6.33
N SER A 75 1.37 -12.96 -5.77
CA SER A 75 2.12 -14.06 -6.39
C SER A 75 1.29 -14.61 -7.54
N VAL A 76 1.66 -14.25 -8.78
CA VAL A 76 1.13 -14.88 -10.00
C VAL A 76 1.84 -16.19 -10.35
N HIS A 77 2.89 -16.52 -9.61
CA HIS A 77 3.63 -17.75 -9.79
C HIS A 77 2.87 -18.88 -9.09
N ASP A 78 2.05 -19.62 -9.84
CA ASP A 78 1.79 -21.04 -9.55
C ASP A 78 1.10 -21.82 -10.69
N GLU A 79 0.72 -21.21 -11.83
CA GLU A 79 0.11 -22.00 -12.93
C GLU A 79 1.14 -22.84 -13.72
N MET A 80 2.44 -22.52 -13.66
CA MET A 80 3.43 -23.12 -14.57
C MET A 80 4.35 -24.19 -13.96
N CYS A 81 4.41 -24.37 -12.64
CA CYS A 81 5.46 -25.19 -12.01
C CYS A 81 5.00 -26.47 -11.29
N GLY A 82 3.69 -26.73 -11.20
CA GLY A 82 3.19 -27.99 -10.66
C GLY A 82 3.54 -28.22 -9.18
N GLN A 83 2.54 -28.02 -8.34
CA GLN A 83 2.41 -28.57 -7.00
C GLN A 83 3.25 -27.90 -5.88
N ARG A 84 2.61 -26.91 -5.24
CA ARG A 84 2.81 -26.55 -3.83
C ARG A 84 1.60 -26.99 -3.01
N ASP A 85 1.85 -27.46 -1.78
CA ASP A 85 0.82 -27.63 -0.75
C ASP A 85 0.69 -26.31 0.04
N GLY A 86 -0.47 -25.66 -0.04
CA GLY A 86 -0.82 -24.51 0.81
C GLY A 86 -1.53 -23.36 0.09
N PRO A 87 -2.14 -22.42 0.83
CA PRO A 87 -2.79 -21.25 0.25
C PRO A 87 -1.75 -20.30 -0.36
N ILE A 88 -2.07 -19.77 -1.54
CA ILE A 88 -1.28 -18.69 -2.16
C ILE A 88 -1.46 -17.44 -1.30
N VAL A 89 -0.40 -17.04 -0.62
CA VAL A 89 -0.34 -15.78 0.13
C VAL A 89 0.48 -14.76 -0.65
N PRO A 90 0.08 -13.47 -0.65
CA PRO A 90 0.86 -12.44 -1.32
C PRO A 90 2.22 -12.27 -0.63
N LEU A 91 3.24 -11.93 -1.43
CA LEU A 91 4.52 -11.49 -0.89
C LEU A 91 4.33 -10.13 -0.22
N ARG A 92 4.80 -10.02 1.03
CA ARG A 92 4.74 -8.79 1.83
C ARG A 92 6.15 -8.39 2.24
N VAL A 93 6.56 -7.18 1.89
CA VAL A 93 7.90 -6.65 2.19
C VAL A 93 7.75 -5.34 2.95
N PRO A 94 8.21 -5.23 4.21
CA PRO A 94 8.21 -3.97 4.95
C PRO A 94 9.02 -2.91 4.21
N ILE A 95 8.49 -1.70 4.13
CA ILE A 95 9.21 -0.53 3.60
C ILE A 95 9.20 0.59 4.63
N THR A 96 10.32 1.30 4.75
CA THR A 96 10.37 2.51 5.57
C THR A 96 9.88 3.72 4.78
N LEU A 97 9.04 4.52 5.45
CA LEU A 97 8.50 5.78 4.94
C LEU A 97 9.46 6.96 5.14
N ALA A 98 10.45 6.83 6.03
CA ALA A 98 11.47 7.85 6.20
C ALA A 98 12.28 8.04 4.90
N SER A 99 12.54 9.30 4.53
CA SER A 99 13.50 9.60 3.46
C SER A 99 14.86 9.00 3.85
N GLN A 100 15.47 8.24 2.93
CA GLN A 100 16.80 7.66 3.14
C GLN A 100 17.92 8.54 2.53
N TRP A 101 17.59 9.76 2.10
CA TRP A 101 18.45 10.66 1.33
C TRP A 101 18.31 12.08 1.86
#